data_AF-A0A401GGM2-F1
#
_entry.id   AF-A0A401GGM2-F1
#
_cell.length_a   1.000
_cell.length_b   1.000
_cell.length_c   1.000
_cell.angle_alpha   90.00
_cell.angle_beta   90.00
_cell.angle_gamma   90.00
#
_symmetry.space_group_name_H-M   'P 1'
#
loop_
_entity.id
_entity.type
_entity.pdbx_description
1 polymer ?
#
loop_
_entity_poly.entity_id
_entity_poly.type
_entity_poly.pdbx_seq_one_letter_code
_entity_poly.pdbx_strand_id
1 'polypeptide(L)'
;MKLGKATMNRYYSKTDLSNVYRITMVLHPGLKLEYFCQHAWEADWIEEAKRLTHEEYHKHYEKNTDGTQGDAHNEAVPSDDEFGDFANISVTMEPSARNELEEYLAAPLEKVRDPLRWWWDSRKAYPHLHRMALNYLSVPATSTAVERAFSQGRQLLHFTRNRLSPKSIRAALCLGSWGRSELLHIADLIAAVNTKKCKWAVVEEEVDEQA
;
A
#
# COMPACT_ATOMS: atom_id res chain seq x y z
N MET A 1 0.87 -32.19 -27.26
CA MET A 1 0.36 -30.88 -26.78
C MET A 1 -0.56 -30.91 -25.54
N LYS A 2 -1.04 -32.06 -25.03
CA LYS A 2 -1.96 -32.09 -23.87
C LYS A 2 -1.32 -31.72 -22.52
N LEU A 3 -0.03 -32.01 -22.33
CA LEU A 3 0.66 -31.76 -21.06
C LEU A 3 0.82 -30.26 -20.75
N GLY A 4 1.20 -29.45 -21.75
CA GLY A 4 1.34 -28.00 -21.58
C GLY A 4 0.03 -27.31 -21.20
N LYS A 5 -1.10 -27.69 -21.82
CA LYS A 5 -2.43 -27.18 -21.47
C LYS A 5 -2.84 -27.57 -20.06
N ALA A 6 -2.57 -28.82 -19.63
CA ALA A 6 -2.87 -29.27 -18.28
C ALA A 6 -2.03 -28.53 -17.22
N THR A 7 -0.74 -28.31 -17.49
CA THR A 7 0.14 -27.52 -16.63
C THR A 7 -0.35 -26.07 -16.54
N MET A 8 -0.71 -25.45 -17.65
CA MET A 8 -1.21 -24.08 -17.69
C MET A 8 -2.54 -23.94 -16.92
N ASN A 9 -3.50 -24.85 -17.14
CA ASN A 9 -4.77 -24.86 -16.41
C ASN A 9 -4.56 -25.03 -14.89
N ARG A 10 -3.58 -25.85 -14.46
CA ARG A 10 -3.24 -26.02 -13.04
C ARG A 10 -2.72 -24.73 -12.39
N TYR A 11 -2.06 -23.86 -13.15
CA TYR A 11 -1.61 -22.57 -12.63
C TYR A 11 -2.71 -21.51 -12.67
N TYR A 12 -3.57 -21.51 -13.70
CA TYR A 12 -4.76 -20.65 -13.73
C TYR A 12 -5.75 -20.99 -12.62
N SER A 13 -5.96 -22.27 -12.30
CA SER A 13 -6.79 -22.64 -11.15
C SER A 13 -6.23 -22.16 -9.81
N LYS A 14 -4.94 -21.80 -9.74
CA LYS A 14 -4.33 -21.20 -8.54
C LYS A 14 -4.51 -19.70 -8.49
N THR A 15 -4.63 -19.01 -9.62
CA THR A 15 -4.97 -17.57 -9.62
C THR A 15 -6.36 -17.33 -9.06
N ASP A 16 -7.25 -18.33 -9.17
CA ASP A 16 -8.58 -18.32 -8.54
C ASP A 16 -8.58 -18.47 -7.03
N LEU A 17 -7.44 -18.82 -6.42
CA LEU A 17 -7.31 -18.85 -4.96
C LEU A 17 -7.23 -17.44 -4.34
N SER A 18 -7.05 -16.41 -5.17
CA SER A 18 -6.92 -15.03 -4.70
C SER A 18 -7.84 -14.10 -5.48
N ASN A 19 -8.74 -13.44 -4.74
CA ASN A 19 -9.65 -12.43 -5.30
C ASN A 19 -8.91 -11.17 -5.78
N VAL A 20 -7.63 -11.02 -5.41
CA VAL A 20 -6.81 -9.84 -5.72
C VAL A 20 -6.79 -9.58 -7.21
N TYR A 21 -6.53 -10.57 -8.05
CA TYR A 21 -6.41 -10.34 -9.50
C TYR A 21 -7.71 -9.83 -10.13
N ARG A 22 -8.85 -10.43 -9.74
CA ARG A 22 -10.18 -10.02 -10.23
C ARG A 22 -10.49 -8.59 -9.81
N ILE A 23 -10.28 -8.27 -8.54
CA ILE A 23 -10.52 -6.94 -7.98
C ILE A 23 -9.59 -5.90 -8.64
N THR A 24 -8.29 -6.20 -8.78
CA THR A 24 -7.32 -5.29 -9.40
C THR A 24 -7.69 -4.93 -10.83
N MET A 25 -8.19 -5.89 -11.63
CA MET A 25 -8.63 -5.61 -13.00
C MET A 25 -9.85 -4.70 -13.06
N VAL A 26 -10.83 -4.93 -12.18
CA VAL A 26 -12.03 -4.08 -12.07
C VAL A 26 -11.66 -2.65 -11.65
N LEU A 27 -10.73 -2.50 -10.71
CA LEU A 27 -10.25 -1.20 -10.21
C LEU A 27 -9.28 -0.49 -11.18
N HIS A 28 -8.89 -1.11 -12.29
CA HIS A 28 -8.03 -0.47 -13.27
C HIS A 28 -8.86 0.44 -14.21
N PRO A 29 -8.60 1.76 -14.28
CA PRO A 29 -9.46 2.73 -15.00
C PRO A 29 -9.63 2.44 -16.51
N GLY A 30 -8.63 1.79 -17.12
CA GLY A 30 -8.65 1.40 -18.53
C GLY A 30 -9.05 -0.04 -18.83
N LEU A 31 -9.38 -0.86 -17.84
CA LEU A 31 -9.79 -2.26 -18.04
C LEU A 31 -11.22 -2.49 -17.57
N LYS A 32 -11.55 -2.08 -16.32
CA LYS A 32 -12.85 -2.23 -15.66
C LYS A 32 -13.52 -3.58 -15.98
N LEU A 33 -14.85 -3.61 -16.14
CA LEU A 33 -15.60 -4.82 -16.49
C LEU A 33 -15.55 -5.09 -18.01
N GLU A 34 -15.34 -4.04 -18.80
CA GLU A 34 -15.28 -4.09 -20.26
C GLU A 34 -14.18 -5.00 -20.77
N TYR A 35 -13.05 -5.11 -20.07
CA TYR A 35 -11.97 -6.02 -20.42
C TYR A 35 -12.45 -7.48 -20.46
N PHE A 36 -13.22 -7.91 -19.45
CA PHE A 36 -13.73 -9.28 -19.40
C PHE A 36 -14.72 -9.55 -20.52
N CYS A 37 -15.59 -8.57 -20.82
CA CYS A 37 -16.51 -8.63 -21.94
C CYS A 37 -15.79 -8.72 -23.29
N GLN A 38 -14.75 -7.89 -23.51
CA GLN A 38 -13.97 -7.88 -24.75
C GLN A 38 -13.22 -9.19 -25.00
N HIS A 39 -12.78 -9.86 -23.95
CA HIS A 39 -12.07 -11.13 -24.03
C HIS A 39 -12.97 -12.37 -23.94
N ALA A 40 -14.30 -12.18 -24.02
CA ALA A 40 -15.30 -13.25 -24.00
C ALA A 40 -15.13 -14.21 -22.80
N TRP A 41 -14.88 -13.65 -21.61
CA TRP A 41 -14.86 -14.43 -20.37
C TRP A 41 -16.28 -14.93 -20.07
N GLU A 42 -16.38 -16.04 -19.34
CA GLU A 42 -17.66 -16.62 -18.92
C GLU A 42 -18.47 -15.61 -18.08
N ALA A 43 -19.78 -15.55 -18.28
CA ALA A 43 -20.65 -14.59 -17.59
C ALA A 43 -20.56 -14.72 -16.06
N ASP A 44 -20.52 -15.96 -15.56
CA ASP A 44 -20.35 -16.29 -14.14
C ASP A 44 -19.09 -15.66 -13.55
N TRP A 45 -18.01 -15.57 -14.34
CA TRP A 45 -16.75 -14.96 -13.89
C TRP A 45 -16.83 -13.44 -13.80
N ILE A 46 -17.55 -12.81 -14.73
CA ILE A 46 -17.76 -11.36 -14.73
C ILE A 46 -18.63 -10.97 -13.53
N GLU A 47 -19.71 -11.72 -13.31
CA GLU A 47 -20.59 -11.54 -12.17
C GLU A 47 -19.84 -11.75 -10.85
N GLU A 48 -19.03 -12.81 -10.76
CA GLU A 48 -18.22 -13.07 -9.57
C GLU A 48 -17.17 -11.98 -9.33
N ALA A 49 -16.52 -11.45 -10.38
CA ALA A 49 -15.58 -10.33 -10.24
C ALA A 49 -16.28 -9.06 -9.74
N LYS A 50 -17.48 -8.76 -10.25
CA LYS A 50 -18.31 -7.65 -9.76
C LYS A 50 -18.68 -7.89 -8.29
N ARG A 51 -19.19 -9.07 -7.95
CA ARG A 51 -19.61 -9.46 -6.60
C ARG A 51 -18.47 -9.32 -5.60
N LEU A 52 -17.29 -9.86 -5.90
CA LEU A 52 -16.11 -9.79 -5.04
C LEU A 52 -15.64 -8.35 -4.81
N THR A 53 -15.67 -7.51 -5.85
CA THR A 53 -15.27 -6.10 -5.74
C THR A 53 -16.25 -5.33 -4.85
N HIS A 54 -17.55 -5.53 -5.04
CA HIS A 54 -18.58 -4.94 -4.19
C HIS A 54 -18.46 -5.39 -2.73
N GLU A 55 -18.35 -6.71 -2.50
CA GLU A 55 -18.24 -7.27 -1.15
C GLU A 55 -17.04 -6.68 -0.41
N GLU A 56 -15.87 -6.61 -1.05
CA GLU A 56 -14.67 -6.03 -0.43
C GLU A 56 -14.80 -4.52 -0.17
N TYR A 57 -15.39 -3.78 -1.10
CA TYR A 57 -15.65 -2.35 -0.92
C TYR A 57 -16.58 -2.08 0.26
N HIS A 58 -17.74 -2.75 0.30
CA HIS A 58 -18.73 -2.60 1.37
C HIS A 58 -18.18 -3.03 2.73
N LYS A 59 -17.39 -4.11 2.77
CA LYS A 59 -16.86 -4.67 4.02
C LYS A 59 -15.77 -3.81 4.65
N HIS A 60 -14.86 -3.24 3.85
CA HIS A 60 -13.64 -2.60 4.38
C HIS A 60 -13.49 -1.11 4.07
N TYR A 61 -14.23 -0.56 3.10
CA TYR A 61 -13.97 0.79 2.58
C TYR A 61 -15.17 1.74 2.64
N GLU A 62 -16.41 1.26 2.47
CA GLU A 62 -17.61 2.11 2.43
C GLU A 62 -17.90 2.87 3.73
N LYS A 63 -17.60 2.26 4.88
CA LYS A 63 -17.95 2.80 6.22
C LYS A 63 -16.76 3.26 7.03
N ASN A 64 -15.57 3.32 6.44
CA ASN A 64 -14.37 3.69 7.17
C ASN A 64 -14.25 5.22 7.30
N THR A 65 -15.26 5.82 7.96
CA THR A 65 -15.17 7.13 8.60
C THR A 65 -14.27 6.98 9.83
N ASP A 66 -13.08 7.56 9.77
CA ASP A 66 -12.08 7.69 10.82
C ASP A 66 -11.48 6.41 11.43
N GLY A 67 -10.21 6.19 11.07
CA GLY A 67 -9.37 5.13 11.61
C GLY A 67 -7.90 5.31 11.23
N THR A 68 -7.36 6.52 11.40
CA THR A 68 -5.91 6.72 11.57
C THR A 68 -5.49 5.96 12.83
N GLN A 69 -5.10 4.69 12.71
CA GLN A 69 -4.21 4.06 13.68
C GLN A 69 -2.82 4.67 13.51
N GLY A 70 -2.68 5.90 13.99
CA GLY A 70 -1.41 6.51 14.35
C GLY A 70 -1.25 6.37 15.85
N ASP A 71 -0.38 5.46 16.26
CA ASP A 71 0.19 5.47 17.61
C ASP A 71 0.86 6.83 17.82
N ALA A 72 0.25 7.67 18.66
CA ALA A 72 0.90 8.82 19.28
C ALA A 72 0.18 9.13 20.59
N HIS A 73 0.76 8.61 21.68
CA HIS A 73 0.73 9.29 22.98
C HIS A 73 0.98 10.79 22.73
N ASN A 74 0.08 11.67 23.15
CA ASN A 74 0.47 13.00 23.60
C ASN A 74 -0.59 13.60 24.52
N GLU A 75 -0.05 14.12 25.62
CA GLU A 75 -0.74 14.82 26.67
C GLU A 75 -1.35 16.15 26.20
N ALA A 76 -2.40 16.54 26.90
CA ALA A 76 -3.12 17.77 26.74
C ALA A 76 -2.25 19.00 27.01
N VAL A 77 -2.32 20.00 26.13
CA VAL A 77 -2.08 21.40 26.48
C VAL A 77 -3.12 22.27 25.74
N PRO A 78 -3.92 23.09 26.45
CA PRO A 78 -4.85 24.04 25.84
C PRO A 78 -4.17 25.38 25.61
N SER A 79 -4.44 26.04 24.49
CA SER A 79 -4.19 27.48 24.31
C SER A 79 -5.13 28.07 23.27
N ASP A 80 -5.80 29.14 23.69
CA ASP A 80 -6.74 30.00 22.98
C ASP A 80 -6.05 30.81 21.86
N ASP A 81 -6.74 31.01 20.73
CA ASP A 81 -7.16 32.33 20.23
C ASP A 81 -7.69 32.26 18.78
N GLU A 82 -9.01 32.49 18.68
CA GLU A 82 -9.62 33.57 17.88
C GLU A 82 -9.16 33.79 16.42
N PHE A 83 -9.75 33.07 15.46
CA PHE A 83 -10.04 33.63 14.13
C PHE A 83 -11.20 32.89 13.41
N GLY A 84 -12.31 33.59 13.19
CA GLY A 84 -13.12 33.45 11.98
C GLY A 84 -14.19 32.35 11.96
N ASP A 85 -15.34 32.67 12.54
CA ASP A 85 -16.66 32.11 12.27
C ASP A 85 -16.96 31.93 10.77
N PHE A 86 -16.87 30.69 10.28
CA PHE A 86 -17.45 30.22 9.00
C PHE A 86 -18.29 28.95 9.21
N ALA A 87 -18.75 28.73 10.45
CA ALA A 87 -19.43 27.51 10.88
C ALA A 87 -20.93 27.46 10.49
N ASN A 88 -21.36 28.27 9.52
CA ASN A 88 -22.79 28.35 9.15
C ASN A 88 -23.07 28.43 7.65
N ILE A 89 -22.26 27.76 6.83
CA ILE A 89 -22.79 27.18 5.59
C ILE A 89 -23.26 25.77 5.95
N SER A 90 -24.55 25.69 6.29
CA SER A 90 -25.30 24.45 6.19
C SER A 90 -25.32 24.03 4.72
N VAL A 91 -24.24 23.40 4.25
CA VAL A 91 -24.40 22.47 3.13
C VAL A 91 -25.23 21.35 3.71
N THR A 92 -26.51 21.37 3.36
CA THR A 92 -27.39 20.22 3.41
C THR A 92 -26.72 19.14 2.57
N MET A 93 -25.80 18.39 3.18
CA MET A 93 -25.14 17.28 2.55
C MET A 93 -26.17 16.14 2.65
N GLU A 94 -27.04 16.13 1.65
CA GLU A 94 -27.80 14.96 1.21
C GLU A 94 -26.97 13.70 1.53
N PRO A 95 -27.41 12.81 2.43
CA PRO A 95 -26.87 11.46 2.51
C PRO A 95 -27.42 10.67 1.34
N SER A 96 -27.21 11.16 0.12
CA SER A 96 -27.29 10.31 -1.05
C SER A 96 -26.05 9.43 -0.97
N ALA A 97 -26.27 8.20 -0.52
CA ALA A 97 -25.42 7.06 -0.74
C ALA A 97 -25.16 6.89 -2.25
N ARG A 98 -24.40 7.80 -2.85
CA ARG A 98 -23.80 7.59 -4.16
C ARG A 98 -22.79 6.49 -3.95
N ASN A 99 -23.12 5.30 -4.45
CA ASN A 99 -22.18 4.20 -4.47
C ASN A 99 -21.01 4.61 -5.38
N GLU A 100 -19.94 5.14 -4.79
CA GLU A 100 -18.71 5.58 -5.50
C GLU A 100 -18.25 4.51 -6.49
N LEU A 101 -18.36 3.24 -6.08
CA LEU A 101 -18.05 2.08 -6.91
C LEU A 101 -18.93 1.98 -8.16
N GLU A 102 -20.25 2.14 -8.04
CA GLU A 102 -21.15 2.09 -9.22
C GLU A 102 -20.93 3.31 -10.12
N GLU A 103 -20.67 4.49 -9.56
CA GLU A 103 -20.32 5.69 -10.33
C GLU A 103 -19.01 5.49 -11.12
N TYR A 104 -17.99 4.90 -10.48
CA TYR A 104 -16.75 4.54 -11.15
C TYR A 104 -16.94 3.46 -12.23
N LEU A 105 -17.75 2.43 -11.98
CA LEU A 105 -18.01 1.37 -12.95
C LEU A 105 -18.83 1.85 -14.15
N ALA A 106 -19.74 2.81 -13.94
CA ALA A 106 -20.52 3.42 -15.02
C ALA A 106 -19.74 4.46 -15.84
N ALA A 107 -18.67 5.05 -15.27
CA ALA A 107 -17.83 6.00 -15.98
C ALA A 107 -17.12 5.33 -17.18
N PRO A 108 -16.84 6.07 -18.27
CA PRO A 108 -16.14 5.52 -19.43
C PRO A 108 -14.73 5.03 -19.08
N LEU A 109 -14.19 4.16 -19.93
CA LEU A 109 -12.81 3.69 -19.82
C LEU A 109 -11.83 4.84 -20.06
N GLU A 110 -10.83 4.95 -19.20
CA GLU A 110 -9.75 5.92 -19.36
C GLU A 110 -8.44 5.24 -19.74
N LYS A 111 -7.79 5.73 -20.79
CA LYS A 111 -6.51 5.19 -21.23
C LYS A 111 -5.38 5.74 -20.34
N VAL A 112 -5.14 5.03 -19.24
CA VAL A 112 -4.17 5.43 -18.23
C VAL A 112 -2.85 4.67 -18.39
N ARG A 113 -1.72 5.39 -18.37
CA ARG A 113 -0.37 4.80 -18.36
C ARG A 113 0.07 4.35 -16.97
N ASP A 114 -0.31 5.11 -15.94
CA ASP A 114 -0.02 4.83 -14.54
C ASP A 114 -1.33 4.87 -13.70
N PRO A 115 -1.92 3.70 -13.43
CA PRO A 115 -3.17 3.58 -12.69
C PRO A 115 -3.08 4.11 -11.26
N LEU A 116 -1.92 3.95 -10.60
CA LEU A 116 -1.74 4.38 -9.21
C LEU A 116 -1.77 5.91 -9.12
N ARG A 117 -1.09 6.58 -10.06
CA ARG A 117 -1.11 8.04 -10.13
C ARG A 117 -2.51 8.58 -10.43
N TRP A 118 -3.24 7.93 -11.34
CA TRP A 118 -4.62 8.31 -11.62
C TRP A 118 -5.51 8.23 -10.38
N TRP A 119 -5.43 7.13 -9.62
CA TRP A 119 -6.19 7.00 -8.37
C TRP A 119 -5.78 8.03 -7.31
N TRP A 120 -4.51 8.42 -7.27
CA TRP A 120 -4.02 9.46 -6.38
C TRP A 120 -4.62 10.84 -6.69
N ASP A 121 -4.74 11.17 -7.98
CA ASP A 121 -5.30 12.42 -8.46
C ASP A 121 -6.84 12.43 -8.33
N SER A 122 -7.49 11.27 -8.55
CA SER A 122 -8.95 11.06 -8.44
C SER A 122 -9.46 10.91 -7.01
N ARG A 123 -8.61 11.04 -5.98
CA ARG A 123 -9.01 10.89 -4.56
C ARG A 123 -10.12 11.84 -4.10
N LYS A 124 -10.26 12.99 -4.77
CA LYS A 124 -11.31 13.98 -4.46
C LYS A 124 -12.68 13.52 -4.97
N ALA A 125 -12.70 12.82 -6.10
CA ALA A 125 -13.93 12.27 -6.68
C ALA A 125 -14.34 10.97 -5.97
N TYR A 126 -13.34 10.18 -5.54
CA TYR A 126 -13.54 8.84 -4.97
C TYR A 126 -12.81 8.68 -3.62
N PRO A 127 -13.28 9.32 -2.53
CA PRO A 127 -12.57 9.38 -1.26
C PRO A 127 -12.41 8.03 -0.56
N HIS A 128 -13.31 7.06 -0.77
CA HIS A 128 -13.17 5.73 -0.18
C HIS A 128 -12.56 4.74 -1.18
N LEU A 129 -13.03 4.77 -2.43
CA LEU A 129 -12.64 3.79 -3.44
C LEU A 129 -11.16 3.92 -3.85
N HIS A 130 -10.57 5.13 -3.83
CA HIS A 130 -9.14 5.28 -4.16
C HIS A 130 -8.23 4.52 -3.20
N ARG A 131 -8.58 4.41 -1.91
CA ARG A 131 -7.79 3.66 -0.92
C ARG A 131 -7.76 2.17 -1.27
N MET A 132 -8.91 1.62 -1.63
CA MET A 132 -9.02 0.23 -2.11
C MET A 132 -8.19 0.03 -3.37
N ALA A 133 -8.33 0.93 -4.34
CA ALA A 133 -7.58 0.85 -5.59
C ALA A 133 -6.07 0.87 -5.37
N LEU A 134 -5.55 1.77 -4.53
CA LEU A 134 -4.13 1.82 -4.21
C LEU A 134 -3.64 0.54 -3.52
N ASN A 135 -4.43 -0.02 -2.59
CA ASN A 135 -4.08 -1.26 -1.90
C ASN A 135 -3.99 -2.46 -2.85
N TYR A 136 -4.93 -2.59 -3.80
CA TYR A 136 -4.97 -3.73 -4.72
C TYR A 136 -4.06 -3.57 -5.95
N LEU A 137 -3.91 -2.35 -6.49
CA LEU A 137 -3.04 -2.09 -7.64
C LEU A 137 -1.55 -2.07 -7.27
N SER A 138 -1.21 -1.86 -6.00
CA SER A 138 0.18 -1.92 -5.52
C SER A 138 0.67 -3.34 -5.24
N VAL A 139 -0.22 -4.35 -5.27
CA VAL A 139 0.17 -5.75 -5.07
C VAL A 139 1.05 -6.21 -6.24
N PRO A 140 2.28 -6.70 -6.00
CA PRO A 140 3.14 -7.15 -7.07
C PRO A 140 2.56 -8.41 -7.72
N ALA A 141 2.58 -8.46 -9.05
CA ALA A 141 2.07 -9.62 -9.80
C ALA A 141 2.89 -10.90 -9.58
N THR A 142 4.12 -10.80 -9.09
CA THR A 142 5.03 -11.94 -8.90
C THR A 142 5.85 -11.81 -7.61
N SER A 143 6.32 -12.95 -7.09
CA SER A 143 7.25 -13.03 -5.95
C SER A 143 8.66 -12.52 -6.26
N THR A 144 8.93 -12.03 -7.48
CA THR A 144 10.27 -11.63 -7.92
C THR A 144 10.90 -10.55 -7.04
N ALA A 145 10.11 -9.61 -6.52
CA ALA A 145 10.59 -8.59 -5.59
C ALA A 145 11.09 -9.20 -4.28
N VAL A 146 10.36 -10.19 -3.75
CA VAL A 146 10.70 -10.91 -2.53
C VAL A 146 11.92 -11.80 -2.75
N GLU A 147 11.99 -12.51 -3.88
CA GLU A 147 13.15 -13.33 -4.26
C GLU A 147 14.43 -12.51 -4.45
N ARG A 148 14.31 -11.30 -5.02
CA ARG A 148 15.42 -10.35 -5.13
C ARG A 148 15.87 -9.89 -3.74
N ALA A 149 14.94 -9.56 -2.85
CA ALA A 149 15.28 -9.18 -1.47
C ALA A 149 16.00 -10.33 -0.73
N PHE A 150 15.54 -11.57 -0.85
CA PHE A 150 16.20 -12.74 -0.28
C PHE A 150 17.57 -13.01 -0.90
N SER A 151 17.71 -12.83 -2.21
CA SER A 151 18.99 -12.99 -2.90
C SER A 151 20.02 -11.95 -2.46
N GLN A 152 19.60 -10.69 -2.26
CA GLN A 152 20.44 -9.66 -1.64
C GLN A 152 20.74 -9.98 -0.16
N GLY A 153 19.76 -10.53 0.57
CA GLY A 153 19.95 -11.06 1.92
C GLY A 153 21.09 -12.07 2.03
N ARG A 154 21.23 -12.97 1.05
CA ARG A 154 22.34 -13.94 1.01
C ARG A 154 23.71 -13.27 0.87
N GLN A 155 23.81 -12.13 0.18
CA GLN A 155 25.07 -11.38 0.11
C GLN A 155 25.42 -10.73 1.45
N LEU A 156 24.42 -10.26 2.20
CA LEU A 156 24.60 -9.72 3.55
C LEU A 156 24.98 -10.81 4.57
N LEU A 157 24.38 -11.99 4.43
CA LEU A 157 24.60 -13.21 5.21
C LEU A 157 25.72 -14.08 4.63
N HIS A 158 26.83 -13.45 4.25
CA HIS A 158 28.01 -14.20 3.83
C HIS A 158 28.47 -15.15 4.96
N PHE A 159 29.06 -16.31 4.63
CA PHE A 159 29.42 -17.38 5.59
C PHE A 159 30.35 -16.96 6.74
N THR A 160 30.93 -15.76 6.66
CA THR A 160 31.79 -15.14 7.67
C THR A 160 31.06 -14.16 8.60
N ARG A 161 29.82 -13.77 8.30
CA ARG A 161 29.00 -12.80 9.06
C ARG A 161 27.90 -13.49 9.89
N ASN A 162 28.28 -14.45 10.72
CA ASN A 162 27.32 -15.30 11.47
C ASN A 162 26.82 -14.70 12.80
N ARG A 163 27.17 -13.46 13.14
CA ARG A 163 26.80 -12.81 14.43
C ARG A 163 25.71 -11.74 14.30
N LEU A 164 25.12 -11.55 13.11
CA LEU A 164 24.03 -10.59 12.94
C LEU A 164 22.70 -11.19 13.42
N SER A 165 21.99 -10.44 14.26
CA SER A 165 20.63 -10.83 14.65
C SER A 165 19.66 -10.69 13.48
N PRO A 166 18.54 -11.44 13.45
CA PRO A 166 17.48 -11.26 12.46
C PRO A 166 16.98 -9.81 12.34
N LYS A 167 16.93 -9.08 13.47
CA LYS A 167 16.56 -7.66 13.50
C LYS A 167 17.58 -6.81 12.74
N SER A 168 18.88 -7.04 12.96
CA SER A 168 19.97 -6.32 12.29
C SER A 168 19.99 -6.60 10.77
N ILE A 169 19.74 -7.86 10.37
CA ILE A 169 19.66 -8.25 8.96
C ILE A 169 18.50 -7.54 8.27
N ARG A 170 17.31 -7.55 8.89
CA ARG A 170 16.13 -6.83 8.38
C ARG A 170 16.41 -5.34 8.24
N ALA A 171 16.96 -4.71 9.27
CA ALA A 171 17.28 -3.28 9.25
C ALA A 171 18.27 -2.94 8.12
N ALA A 172 19.32 -3.74 7.92
CA ALA A 172 20.29 -3.53 6.86
C ALA A 172 19.68 -3.68 5.45
N LEU A 173 18.81 -4.66 5.25
CA LEU A 173 18.10 -4.85 3.99
C LEU A 173 17.11 -3.71 3.69
N CYS A 174 16.31 -3.31 4.69
CA CYS A 174 15.40 -2.17 4.58
C CYS A 174 16.16 -0.89 4.26
N LEU A 175 17.23 -0.60 5.00
CA LEU A 175 18.04 0.60 4.80
C LEU A 175 18.67 0.64 3.39
N GLY A 176 19.23 -0.48 2.93
CA GLY A 176 19.77 -0.59 1.57
C GLY A 176 18.70 -0.47 0.48
N SER A 177 17.47 -0.93 0.74
CA SER A 177 16.34 -0.74 -0.17
C SER A 177 15.92 0.73 -0.23
N TRP A 178 15.65 1.35 0.91
CA TRP A 178 15.18 2.74 0.99
C TRP A 178 16.19 3.74 0.45
N GLY A 179 17.49 3.51 0.67
CA GLY A 179 18.55 4.36 0.13
C GLY A 179 18.61 4.35 -1.40
N ARG A 180 18.25 3.23 -2.06
CA ARG A 180 18.17 3.16 -3.53
C ARG A 180 16.88 3.75 -4.09
N SER A 181 15.84 3.84 -3.28
CA SER A 181 14.56 4.42 -3.65
C SER A 181 14.45 5.92 -3.34
N GLU A 182 15.55 6.57 -2.93
CA GLU A 182 15.59 7.98 -2.51
C GLU A 182 14.59 8.32 -1.38
N LEU A 183 14.18 7.31 -0.61
CA LEU A 183 13.24 7.45 0.51
C LEU A 183 13.92 7.89 1.81
N LEU A 184 15.24 8.12 1.77
CA LEU A 184 16.04 8.52 2.91
C LEU A 184 16.61 9.92 2.67
N HIS A 185 16.27 10.87 3.54
CA HIS A 185 16.98 12.13 3.60
C HIS A 185 18.33 11.90 4.27
N ILE A 186 19.42 12.21 3.54
CA ILE A 186 20.80 12.01 4.03
C ILE A 186 21.04 12.82 5.33
N ALA A 187 20.41 13.98 5.47
CA ALA A 187 20.48 14.80 6.68
C ALA A 187 20.00 14.04 7.94
N ASP A 188 18.86 13.36 7.86
CA ASP A 188 18.32 12.56 8.96
C ASP A 188 19.24 11.38 9.30
N LEU A 189 19.87 10.80 8.28
CA LEU A 189 20.82 9.70 8.46
C LEU A 189 22.07 10.19 9.21
N ILE A 190 22.61 11.35 8.84
CA ILE A 190 23.77 11.96 9.50
C ILE A 190 23.44 12.31 10.95
N ALA A 191 22.26 12.90 11.20
CA ALA A 191 21.80 13.19 12.56
C ALA A 191 21.67 11.92 13.41
N ALA A 192 21.10 10.84 12.85
CA ALA A 192 20.95 9.56 13.53
C ALA A 192 22.31 8.87 13.84
N VAL A 193 23.31 9.00 12.97
CA VAL A 193 24.65 8.47 13.23
C VAL A 193 25.38 9.30 14.28
N ASN A 194 25.29 10.63 14.22
CA ASN A 194 25.97 11.53 15.15
C ASN A 194 25.39 11.47 16.57
N THR A 195 24.08 11.30 16.72
CA THR A 195 23.42 11.10 18.03
C THR A 195 23.87 9.80 18.70
N LYS A 196 24.06 8.73 17.93
CA LYS A 196 24.70 7.50 18.44
C LYS A 196 26.16 7.70 18.77
N LYS A 197 26.85 8.59 18.03
CA LYS A 197 28.25 8.91 18.28
C LYS A 197 28.47 9.60 19.63
N CYS A 198 27.57 10.52 19.98
CA CYS A 198 27.58 11.18 21.29
C CYS A 198 27.23 10.20 22.43
N LYS A 199 26.33 9.24 22.20
CA LYS A 199 25.93 8.26 23.23
C LYS A 199 27.05 7.32 23.66
N TRP A 200 28.01 6.96 22.80
CA TRP A 200 29.16 6.15 23.23
C TRP A 200 30.28 7.00 23.81
N ALA A 201 30.43 8.26 23.37
CA ALA A 201 31.42 9.17 23.94
C ALA A 201 31.09 9.56 25.39
N VAL A 202 29.81 9.78 25.72
CA VAL A 202 29.36 10.07 27.10
C VAL A 202 29.52 8.85 28.03
N VAL A 203 29.35 7.63 27.49
CA VAL A 203 29.53 6.39 28.26
C VAL A 203 31.01 6.09 28.51
N GLU A 204 31.93 6.56 27.65
CA GLU A 204 33.36 6.44 27.90
C GLU A 204 33.85 7.49 28.93
N GLU A 205 33.32 8.72 28.92
CA GLU A 205 33.67 9.74 29.93
C GLU A 205 33.17 9.41 31.35
N GLU A 206 31.96 8.85 31.52
CA GLU A 206 31.45 8.47 32.86
C GLU A 206 32.19 7.26 33.47
N VAL A 207 32.85 6.43 32.66
CA VAL A 207 33.62 5.26 33.14
C VAL A 207 35.03 5.64 33.59
N ASP A 208 35.62 6.69 33.00
CA ASP A 208 36.94 7.20 33.40
C ASP A 208 36.88 8.15 34.61
N GLU A 209 35.71 8.74 34.95
CA GLU A 209 35.55 9.63 36.10
C GLU A 209 35.26 8.87 37.44
N GLN A 210 35.16 7.53 37.39
CA GLN A 210 34.93 6.66 38.55
C GLN A 210 36.08 5.66 38.84
N ALA A 211 37.25 5.83 38.20
CA ALA A 211 38.47 5.05 38.42
C ALA A 211 39.58 5.90 39.08
#